data_AF-A0AA93DKP8-F1
#
_entry.id   AF-A0AA93DKP8-F1
#
_cell.length_a   1.000
_cell.length_b   1.000
_cell.length_c   1.000
_cell.angle_alpha   90.00
_cell.angle_beta   90.00
_cell.angle_gamma   90.00
#
_symmetry.space_group_name_H-M   'P 1'
#
loop_
_entity.id
_entity.type
_entity.pdbx_description
1 polymer ?
#
loop_
_entity_poly.entity_id
_entity_poly.type
_entity_poly.pdbx_seq_one_letter_code
_entity_poly.pdbx_strand_id
1 'polypeptide(L)'
;MDFFNSLNLQNKFIYGIDSIIKKHGFVINETYCHFPELRGLDPDFHFEGIMFGVWGGEAIVSEETALKYVRLACEKYVKIHPEDAGKVKFLLDKISD
;
A
#
# COMPACT_ATOMS: atom_id res chain seq x y z
N MET A 1 4.60 4.15 8.07
CA MET A 1 5.34 4.83 6.98
C MET A 1 6.47 3.96 6.45
N ASP A 2 7.12 3.15 7.29
CA ASP A 2 8.24 2.28 6.89
C ASP A 2 7.91 1.32 5.76
N PHE A 3 6.67 0.84 5.70
CA PHE A 3 6.15 0.03 4.59
C PHE A 3 6.35 0.73 3.22
N PHE A 4 5.90 1.98 3.10
CA PHE A 4 6.05 2.76 1.87
C PHE A 4 7.51 3.13 1.58
N ASN A 5 8.30 3.38 2.63
CA ASN A 5 9.73 3.62 2.48
C ASN A 5 10.45 2.38 1.94
N SER A 6 10.10 1.18 2.43
CA SER A 6 10.64 -0.09 1.93
C SER A 6 10.32 -0.29 0.45
N LEU A 7 9.06 -0.05 0.03
CA LEU A 7 8.69 -0.10 -1.39
C LEU A 7 9.49 0.90 -2.23
N ASN A 8 9.77 2.09 -1.71
CA ASN A 8 10.59 3.08 -2.39
C ASN A 8 12.04 2.61 -2.56
N LEU A 9 12.67 2.12 -1.48
CA LEU A 9 14.04 1.58 -1.51
C LEU A 9 14.21 0.45 -2.53
N GLN A 10 13.14 -0.29 -2.79
CA GLN A 10 13.11 -1.40 -3.72
C GLN A 10 12.70 -1.01 -5.16
N ASN A 11 12.48 0.28 -5.44
CA ASN A 11 11.93 0.78 -6.71
C ASN A 11 10.57 0.16 -7.09
N LYS A 12 9.75 -0.18 -6.09
CA LYS A 12 8.41 -0.78 -6.23
C LYS A 12 7.29 0.11 -5.70
N PHE A 13 7.58 1.36 -5.36
CA PHE A 13 6.59 2.30 -4.81
C PHE A 13 5.34 2.41 -5.69
N ILE A 14 5.50 2.79 -6.96
CA ILE A 14 4.37 2.96 -7.90
C ILE A 14 3.56 1.66 -8.06
N TYR A 15 4.24 0.52 -8.15
CA TYR A 15 3.59 -0.79 -8.22
C TYR A 15 2.77 -1.09 -6.97
N GLY A 16 3.33 -0.83 -5.79
CA GLY A 16 2.66 -1.07 -4.52
C GLY A 16 1.42 -0.18 -4.34
N ILE A 17 1.52 1.10 -4.71
CA ILE A 17 0.36 2.02 -4.67
C ILE A 17 -0.74 1.57 -5.63
N ASP A 18 -0.40 1.23 -6.88
CA ASP A 18 -1.39 0.73 -7.85
C ASP A 18 -2.07 -0.56 -7.38
N SER A 19 -1.32 -1.47 -6.75
CA SER A 19 -1.86 -2.72 -6.19
C SER A 19 -2.80 -2.46 -5.01
N ILE A 20 -2.44 -1.56 -4.09
CA ILE A 20 -3.30 -1.17 -2.96
C ILE A 20 -4.61 -0.57 -3.45
N ILE A 21 -4.55 0.34 -4.43
CA ILE A 21 -5.75 0.98 -5.00
C ILE A 21 -6.65 -0.04 -5.69
N LYS A 22 -6.07 -1.03 -6.39
CA LYS A 22 -6.80 -2.13 -7.02
C LYS A 22 -7.30 -3.18 -6.02
N LYS A 23 -7.02 -3.02 -4.73
CA LYS A 23 -7.28 -4.02 -3.68
C LYS A 23 -6.64 -5.39 -3.95
N HIS A 24 -5.45 -5.36 -4.55
CA HIS A 24 -4.67 -6.56 -4.85
C HIS A 24 -3.53 -6.70 -3.82
N GLY A 25 -3.54 -7.81 -3.10
CA GLY A 25 -2.46 -8.15 -2.18
C GLY A 25 -1.16 -8.49 -2.90
N PHE A 26 -0.03 -8.31 -2.23
CA PHE A 26 1.29 -8.65 -2.77
C PHE A 26 2.30 -8.91 -1.66
N VAL A 27 3.40 -9.58 -2.02
CA VAL A 27 4.59 -9.77 -1.19
C VAL A 27 5.82 -9.44 -2.04
N ILE A 28 6.67 -8.52 -1.57
CA ILE A 28 7.90 -8.09 -2.25
C ILE A 28 8.99 -7.97 -1.18
N ASN A 29 9.96 -8.89 -1.19
CA ASN A 29 11.11 -8.94 -0.27
C ASN A 29 10.73 -8.50 1.15
N GLU A 30 9.95 -9.32 1.85
CA GLU A 30 9.53 -9.09 3.25
C GLU A 30 8.64 -7.86 3.48
N THR A 31 8.18 -7.20 2.42
CA THR A 31 7.19 -6.12 2.46
C THR A 31 5.91 -6.60 1.79
N TYR A 32 4.80 -6.60 2.52
CA TYR A 32 3.54 -7.18 2.02
C TYR A 32 2.31 -6.38 2.40
N CYS A 33 1.32 -6.51 1.54
CA CYS A 33 -0.02 -5.96 1.71
C CYS A 33 -1.01 -7.12 1.53
N HIS A 34 -1.88 -7.33 2.51
CA HIS A 34 -2.94 -8.33 2.43
C HIS A 34 -4.30 -7.68 2.61
N PHE A 35 -5.26 -8.19 1.84
CA PHE A 35 -6.68 -7.89 1.96
C PHE A 35 -7.37 -9.07 2.63
N PRO A 36 -8.47 -8.84 3.34
CA PRO A 36 -9.10 -9.87 4.14
C PRO A 36 -9.79 -10.91 3.28
N GLU A 37 -9.71 -12.16 3.70
CA GLU A 37 -10.37 -13.30 3.08
C GLU A 37 -11.24 -14.03 4.12
N LEU A 38 -12.37 -13.42 4.50
CA LEU A 38 -13.27 -13.93 5.56
C LEU A 38 -13.87 -15.33 5.31
N ARG A 39 -13.74 -15.86 4.09
CA ARG A 39 -14.21 -17.20 3.70
C ARG A 39 -13.06 -18.16 3.38
N GLY A 40 -11.83 -17.71 3.54
CA GLY A 40 -10.63 -18.50 3.30
C GLY A 40 -10.46 -19.58 4.37
N LEU A 41 -9.64 -20.58 4.06
CA LEU A 41 -9.30 -21.64 5.02
C LEU A 41 -8.31 -21.18 6.10
N ASP A 42 -7.59 -20.10 5.82
CA ASP A 42 -6.55 -19.56 6.69
C ASP A 42 -7.13 -18.45 7.59
N PRO A 43 -7.22 -18.68 8.91
CA PRO A 43 -7.78 -17.72 9.85
C PRO A 43 -6.94 -16.45 9.99
N ASP A 44 -5.67 -16.46 9.60
CA ASP A 44 -4.80 -15.28 9.69
C ASP A 44 -5.24 -14.17 8.71
N PHE A 45 -6.01 -14.53 7.68
CA PHE A 45 -6.63 -13.59 6.74
C PHE A 45 -8.07 -13.19 7.12
N HIS A 46 -8.59 -13.64 8.26
CA HIS A 46 -9.94 -13.29 8.74
C HIS A 46 -9.92 -12.00 9.56
N PHE A 47 -9.56 -10.88 8.93
CA PHE A 47 -9.53 -9.56 9.55
C PHE A 47 -10.43 -8.54 8.84
N GLU A 48 -10.49 -7.32 9.37
CA GLU A 48 -11.17 -6.19 8.73
C GLU A 48 -10.16 -5.07 8.43
N GLY A 49 -10.26 -4.48 7.24
CA GLY A 49 -9.34 -3.43 6.78
C GLY A 49 -8.24 -3.95 5.85
N ILE A 50 -7.03 -3.40 5.97
CA ILE A 50 -5.87 -3.75 5.14
C ILE A 50 -4.69 -4.02 6.07
N MET A 51 -4.02 -5.15 5.86
CA MET A 51 -2.82 -5.53 6.60
C MET A 51 -1.57 -5.09 5.83
N PHE A 52 -0.68 -4.37 6.50
CA PHE A 52 0.64 -4.00 6.00
C PHE A 52 1.72 -4.64 6.86
N GLY A 53 2.68 -5.30 6.22
CA GLY A 53 3.83 -5.90 6.87
C GLY A 53 5.15 -5.41 6.28
N VAL A 54 6.13 -5.14 7.15
CA VAL A 54 7.49 -4.76 6.76
C VAL A 54 8.47 -5.07 7.89
N TRP A 55 9.60 -5.72 7.57
CA TRP A 55 10.73 -5.98 8.49
C TRP A 55 10.34 -6.57 9.85
N GLY A 56 9.37 -7.49 9.86
CA GLY A 56 8.89 -8.16 11.08
C GLY A 56 7.86 -7.38 11.90
N GLY A 57 7.42 -6.20 11.43
CA GLY A 57 6.29 -5.48 11.98
C GLY A 57 5.04 -5.59 11.10
N GLU A 58 3.89 -5.77 11.72
CA GLU A 58 2.59 -5.85 11.05
C GLU A 58 1.60 -4.85 11.65
N ALA A 59 0.76 -4.27 10.80
CA ALA A 59 -0.34 -3.41 11.23
C ALA A 59 -1.56 -3.62 10.34
N ILE A 60 -2.71 -3.82 10.97
CA ILE A 60 -4.02 -3.82 10.30
C ILE A 60 -4.65 -2.45 10.53
N VAL A 61 -5.09 -1.80 9.46
CA VAL A 61 -5.72 -0.48 9.52
C VAL A 61 -6.99 -0.46 8.68
N SER A 62 -7.93 0.43 9.00
CA SER A 62 -9.12 0.62 8.16
C SER A 62 -8.75 1.07 6.74
N GLU A 63 -9.61 0.79 5.76
CA GLU A 63 -9.40 1.26 4.38
C GLU A 63 -9.23 2.78 4.32
N GLU A 64 -10.04 3.54 5.07
CA GLU A 64 -9.93 4.99 5.16
C GLU A 64 -8.54 5.44 5.65
N THR A 65 -8.00 4.75 6.68
CA THR A 65 -6.68 5.04 7.23
C THR A 65 -5.57 4.66 6.23
N ALA A 66 -5.71 3.52 5.54
CA ALA A 66 -4.78 3.13 4.49
C ALA A 66 -4.72 4.16 3.36
N LEU A 67 -5.87 4.64 2.89
CA LEU A 67 -5.94 5.67 1.84
C LEU A 67 -5.33 7.00 2.28
N LYS A 68 -5.51 7.39 3.55
CA LYS A 68 -4.81 8.56 4.14
C LYS A 68 -3.30 8.38 4.08
N TYR A 69 -2.78 7.20 4.43
CA TYR A 69 -1.35 6.93 4.33
C TYR A 69 -0.83 6.85 2.89
N VAL A 70 -1.60 6.28 1.96
CA VAL A 70 -1.28 6.29 0.53
C VAL A 70 -1.10 7.71 0.01
N ARG A 71 -2.04 8.62 0.32
CA ARG A 71 -1.95 10.04 -0.08
C ARG A 71 -0.70 10.70 0.50
N LEU A 72 -0.46 10.54 1.80
CA LEU A 72 0.73 11.12 2.46
C LEU A 72 2.05 10.56 1.91
N ALA A 73 2.10 9.26 1.61
CA ALA A 73 3.28 8.62 1.03
C ALA A 73 3.53 9.13 -0.39
N CYS A 74 2.49 9.28 -1.19
CA CYS A 74 2.56 9.84 -2.55
C CYS A 74 3.07 11.30 -2.54
N GLU A 75 2.56 12.14 -1.64
CA GLU A 75 3.04 13.52 -1.47
C GLU A 75 4.53 13.60 -1.13
N LYS A 76 5.03 12.68 -0.28
CA LYS A 76 6.45 12.60 0.06
C LYS A 76 7.29 12.06 -1.10
N TYR A 77 6.80 11.03 -1.77
CA TYR A 77 7.48 10.39 -2.89
C TYR A 77 7.74 11.37 -4.05
N VAL A 78 6.72 12.14 -4.46
CA VAL A 78 6.85 13.10 -5.58
C VAL A 78 7.84 14.23 -5.30
N LYS A 79 8.06 14.59 -4.03
CA LYS A 79 9.09 15.58 -3.67
C LYS A 79 10.52 15.07 -3.93
N ILE A 80 10.71 13.74 -3.90
CA ILE A 80 11.99 13.08 -4.15
C ILE A 80 12.10 12.65 -5.62
N HIS A 81 10.97 12.24 -6.22
CA HIS A 81 10.84 11.73 -7.58
C HIS A 81 9.85 12.57 -8.41
N PRO A 82 10.17 13.83 -8.72
CA PRO A 82 9.27 14.71 -9.48
C PRO A 82 8.96 14.18 -10.88
N GLU A 83 9.83 13.34 -11.46
CA GLU A 83 9.62 12.66 -12.75
C GLU A 83 8.37 11.77 -12.77
N ASP A 84 7.98 11.23 -11.61
CA ASP A 84 6.84 10.33 -11.48
C ASP A 84 5.56 11.04 -11.02
N ALA A 85 5.57 12.36 -10.87
CA ALA A 85 4.42 13.16 -10.44
C ALA A 85 3.14 12.88 -11.26
N GLY A 86 3.28 12.74 -12.57
CA GLY A 86 2.15 12.43 -13.47
C GLY A 86 1.55 11.04 -13.20
N LYS A 87 2.38 10.03 -12.95
CA LYS A 87 1.93 8.67 -12.62
C LYS A 87 1.24 8.64 -11.27
N VAL A 88 1.82 9.30 -10.27
CA VAL A 88 1.25 9.40 -8.92
C VAL A 88 -0.10 10.09 -8.96
N LYS A 89 -0.22 11.22 -9.68
CA LYS A 89 -1.50 11.91 -9.85
C LYS A 89 -2.56 10.99 -10.46
N PHE A 90 -2.22 10.31 -11.55
CA PHE A 90 -3.13 9.35 -12.20
C PHE A 90 -3.59 8.23 -11.26
N LEU A 91 -2.73 7.76 -10.36
CA LEU A 91 -3.12 6.78 -9.34
C LEU A 91 -4.03 7.39 -8.28
N LEU A 92 -3.69 8.57 -7.75
CA LEU A 92 -4.52 9.24 -6.72
C LEU A 92 -5.91 9.61 -7.23
N ASP A 93 -6.05 9.96 -8.51
CA ASP A 93 -7.35 10.26 -9.12
C ASP A 93 -8.31 9.06 -9.07
N LYS A 94 -7.78 7.81 -9.06
CA LYS A 94 -8.59 6.58 -8.93
C LYS A 94 -9.10 6.30 -7.52
N ILE A 95 -8.67 7.07 -6.52
CA ILE A 95 -9.14 6.95 -5.13
C ILE A 95 -10.44 7.76 -4.93
N SER A 96 -10.84 8.57 -5.91
CA SER A 96 -11.94 9.55 -5.78
C SER A 96 -13.32 9.05 -6.26
N ASP A 97 -13.55 7.74 -6.30
CA ASP A 97 -14.88 7.11 -6.53
C ASP A 97 -15.34 6.31 -5.30
#